data_AF-A0AAD4DG43-F1
#
_entry.id   AF-A0AAD4DG43-F1
#
_cell.length_a   1.000
_cell.length_b   1.000
_cell.length_c   1.000
_cell.angle_alpha   90.00
_cell.angle_beta   90.00
_cell.angle_gamma   90.00
#
_symmetry.space_group_name_H-M   'P 1'
#
loop_
_entity.id
_entity.type
_entity.pdbx_description
1 polymer ?
#
loop_
_entity_poly.entity_id
_entity_poly.type
_entity_poly.pdbx_seq_one_letter_code
_entity_poly.pdbx_strand_id
1 'polypeptide(L)'
;MLPAVATRPLARTATLAATRASAALAQRTASLSTTASSLHNKADPAIPADPTSFLPGDKITGETQIGSYPNLPMYNQQWRDGNASAGYWDRQDRRNFGETVPEEDEVLNIFSPDVWAFPASLGVKRLLAAAAAFIGFGYLLVQTQPEPHFTRRNYPHDGLLEALGVDASDEVMVEKRGARA
;
A
#
# COMPACT_ATOMS: atom_id res chain seq x y z
N MET A 1 -13.40 -70.67 70.00
CA MET A 1 -13.37 -69.24 69.60
C MET A 1 -14.73 -68.91 68.97
N LEU A 2 -15.39 -67.86 69.47
CA LEU A 2 -16.80 -67.51 69.26
C LEU A 2 -17.18 -67.19 67.80
N PRO A 3 -18.41 -67.53 67.36
CA PRO A 3 -19.07 -66.84 66.26
C PRO A 3 -20.26 -65.97 66.72
N ALA A 4 -20.68 -65.10 65.80
CA ALA A 4 -21.94 -64.34 65.70
C ALA A 4 -21.95 -62.90 66.23
N VAL A 5 -22.04 -61.92 65.31
CA VAL A 5 -22.94 -60.76 65.42
C VAL A 5 -23.42 -60.36 64.03
N ALA A 6 -24.73 -60.43 63.81
CA ALA A 6 -25.43 -59.87 62.66
C ALA A 6 -25.63 -58.36 62.85
N THR A 7 -25.53 -57.57 61.77
CA THR A 7 -26.06 -56.20 61.75
C THR A 7 -26.85 -55.93 60.46
N ARG A 8 -27.97 -55.23 60.66
CA ARG A 8 -29.11 -55.00 59.77
C ARG A 8 -28.88 -53.85 58.77
N PRO A 9 -29.66 -53.78 57.67
CA PRO A 9 -29.47 -52.77 56.63
C PRO A 9 -30.06 -51.41 57.02
N LEU A 10 -29.37 -50.33 56.66
CA LEU A 10 -29.90 -48.96 56.74
C LEU A 10 -30.37 -48.51 55.36
N ALA A 11 -31.68 -48.26 55.24
CA ALA A 11 -32.29 -47.66 54.07
C ALA A 11 -32.21 -46.12 54.12
N ARG A 12 -31.87 -45.56 52.95
CA ARG A 12 -32.25 -44.26 52.35
C ARG A 12 -32.91 -43.20 53.24
N THR A 13 -32.47 -41.95 53.12
CA THR A 13 -33.22 -40.87 52.41
C THR A 13 -32.40 -39.59 52.27
N ALA A 14 -32.78 -38.80 51.25
CA ALA A 14 -32.03 -37.74 50.58
C ALA A 14 -32.00 -36.39 51.31
N THR A 15 -31.06 -35.53 50.93
CA THR A 15 -31.28 -34.07 50.89
C THR A 15 -30.62 -33.48 49.64
N LEU A 16 -31.47 -32.86 48.81
CA LEU A 16 -31.10 -32.03 47.66
C LEU A 16 -30.68 -30.65 48.18
N ALA A 17 -29.43 -30.26 47.95
CA ALA A 17 -28.97 -28.89 48.15
C ALA A 17 -27.73 -28.62 47.29
N ALA A 18 -27.94 -28.29 46.01
CA ALA A 18 -26.91 -27.67 45.17
C ALA A 18 -27.54 -26.46 44.47
N THR A 19 -27.52 -25.37 45.21
CA THR A 19 -27.91 -24.03 44.75
C THR A 19 -26.90 -23.47 43.76
N ARG A 20 -27.41 -23.12 42.57
CA ARG A 20 -27.09 -21.89 41.81
C ARG A 20 -25.60 -21.60 41.56
N ALA A 21 -25.07 -22.14 40.46
CA ALA A 21 -23.89 -21.57 39.79
C ALA A 21 -23.85 -21.99 38.31
N SER A 22 -24.80 -21.51 37.52
CA SER A 22 -24.80 -21.69 36.06
C SER A 22 -25.67 -20.64 35.37
N ALA A 23 -25.32 -19.37 35.56
CA ALA A 23 -25.97 -18.26 34.87
C ALA A 23 -24.97 -17.12 34.62
N ALA A 24 -23.91 -17.39 33.88
CA ALA A 24 -23.02 -16.35 33.35
C ALA A 24 -22.18 -16.86 32.16
N LEU A 25 -22.83 -17.46 31.16
CA LEU A 25 -22.25 -17.58 29.82
C LEU A 25 -23.36 -17.60 28.77
N ALA A 26 -24.27 -16.63 28.87
CA ALA A 26 -25.21 -16.34 27.81
C ALA A 26 -24.45 -15.59 26.70
N GLN A 27 -24.32 -16.28 25.58
CA GLN A 27 -23.67 -15.88 24.36
C GLN A 27 -24.09 -14.46 23.93
N ARG A 28 -23.16 -13.50 24.00
CA ARG A 28 -23.26 -12.26 23.24
C ARG A 28 -22.81 -12.54 21.81
N THR A 29 -23.65 -13.23 21.03
CA THR A 29 -23.52 -13.20 19.57
C THR A 29 -24.09 -11.87 19.11
N ALA A 30 -23.22 -10.88 18.93
CA ALA A 30 -23.56 -9.69 18.18
C ALA A 30 -23.86 -10.11 16.74
N SER A 31 -25.14 -10.12 16.37
CA SER A 31 -25.57 -10.22 14.99
C SER A 31 -25.13 -8.95 14.26
N LEU A 32 -24.09 -9.04 13.45
CA LEU A 32 -23.77 -8.00 12.47
C LEU A 32 -24.87 -7.99 11.41
N SER A 33 -25.94 -7.24 11.67
CA SER A 33 -26.91 -6.86 10.66
C SER A 33 -26.26 -5.83 9.73
N THR A 34 -25.66 -6.31 8.65
CA THR A 34 -25.27 -5.45 7.54
C THR A 34 -26.54 -5.12 6.76
N THR A 35 -27.18 -4.00 7.11
CA THR A 35 -28.15 -3.37 6.23
C THR A 35 -27.39 -2.96 4.97
N ALA A 36 -27.52 -3.75 3.91
CA ALA A 36 -27.14 -3.33 2.57
C ALA A 36 -28.11 -2.22 2.16
N SER A 37 -27.73 -0.98 2.42
CA SER A 37 -28.32 0.17 1.75
C SER A 37 -28.09 -0.02 0.26
N SER A 38 -29.19 -0.24 -0.47
CA SER A 38 -29.24 -0.14 -1.92
C SER A 38 -28.83 1.28 -2.31
N LEU A 39 -27.53 1.47 -2.56
CA LEU A 39 -27.02 2.66 -3.24
C LEU A 39 -27.30 2.50 -4.72
N HIS A 40 -28.55 2.76 -5.11
CA HIS A 40 -28.89 3.05 -6.49
C HIS A 40 -28.39 4.46 -6.81
N ASN A 41 -27.09 4.55 -7.06
CA ASN A 41 -26.37 5.58 -7.80
C ASN A 41 -24.95 5.02 -7.95
N LYS A 42 -24.82 3.97 -8.76
CA LYS A 42 -23.51 3.49 -9.18
C LYS A 42 -23.02 4.50 -10.23
N ALA A 43 -22.37 5.57 -9.78
CA ALA A 43 -21.31 6.14 -10.60
C ALA A 43 -20.40 4.98 -10.99
N ASP A 44 -20.04 4.90 -12.27
CA ASP A 44 -19.15 3.86 -12.77
C ASP A 44 -17.95 3.74 -11.82
N PRO A 45 -17.67 2.56 -11.21
CA PRO A 45 -16.59 2.39 -10.25
C PRO A 45 -15.20 2.75 -10.82
N ALA A 46 -15.10 2.95 -12.13
CA ALA A 46 -13.93 3.45 -12.83
C ALA A 46 -13.71 4.98 -12.70
N ILE A 47 -14.65 5.76 -12.17
CA ILE A 47 -14.53 7.23 -12.09
C ILE A 47 -14.19 7.64 -10.65
N PRO A 48 -12.94 8.01 -10.34
CA PRO A 48 -12.56 8.48 -9.00
C PRO A 48 -13.25 9.83 -8.73
N ALA A 49 -14.05 9.90 -7.66
CA ALA A 49 -14.75 11.11 -7.23
C ALA A 49 -13.83 12.14 -6.51
N ASP A 50 -12.52 12.06 -6.68
CA ASP A 50 -11.52 12.75 -5.85
C ASP A 50 -10.94 14.00 -6.56
N PRO A 51 -11.24 15.24 -6.13
CA PRO A 51 -10.96 16.49 -6.86
C PRO A 51 -9.50 16.96 -6.82
N THR A 52 -8.53 16.05 -6.70
CA THR A 52 -7.09 16.38 -6.61
C THR A 52 -6.20 15.72 -7.65
N SER A 53 -6.77 15.04 -8.65
CA SER A 53 -6.03 14.65 -9.86
C SER A 53 -6.28 15.68 -10.97
N PHE A 54 -5.39 15.77 -11.95
CA PHE A 54 -5.52 16.62 -13.14
C PHE A 54 -6.65 16.19 -14.10
N LEU A 55 -7.77 15.72 -13.53
CA LEU A 55 -9.17 16.11 -13.76
C LEU A 55 -10.08 14.91 -13.43
N PRO A 56 -10.91 15.04 -12.39
CA PRO A 56 -12.22 14.41 -12.42
C PRO A 56 -13.26 15.34 -11.79
N GLY A 57 -14.14 15.93 -12.61
CA GLY A 57 -15.35 16.54 -12.09
C GLY A 57 -15.83 17.78 -12.83
N ASP A 58 -16.92 17.58 -13.55
CA ASP A 58 -17.82 18.56 -14.13
C ASP A 58 -17.25 19.52 -15.20
N LYS A 59 -18.16 20.09 -15.97
CA LYS A 59 -17.91 21.15 -16.96
C LYS A 59 -16.96 22.19 -16.36
N ILE A 60 -15.96 22.67 -17.12
CA ILE A 60 -15.06 23.74 -16.66
C ILE A 60 -15.94 24.92 -16.22
N THR A 61 -15.99 25.18 -14.91
CA THR A 61 -16.84 26.23 -14.31
C THR A 61 -16.13 27.58 -14.24
N GLY A 62 -14.94 27.70 -14.83
CA GLY A 62 -14.21 28.95 -15.03
C GLY A 62 -14.51 29.60 -16.37
N GLU A 63 -14.20 30.90 -16.50
CA GLU A 63 -14.27 31.68 -17.74
C GLU A 63 -13.30 31.13 -18.79
N THR A 64 -13.69 30.01 -19.39
CA THR A 64 -12.94 29.35 -20.43
C THR A 64 -13.16 30.13 -21.72
N GLN A 65 -12.10 30.44 -22.46
CA GLN A 65 -12.17 31.09 -23.78
C GLN A 65 -12.68 30.10 -24.86
N ILE A 66 -13.64 29.25 -24.50
CA ILE A 66 -14.21 28.16 -25.30
C ILE A 66 -15.21 28.67 -26.36
N GLY A 67 -15.63 29.93 -26.25
CA GLY A 67 -16.58 30.56 -27.16
C GLY A 67 -17.94 29.84 -27.15
N SER A 68 -18.40 29.40 -28.33
CA SER A 68 -19.66 28.65 -28.50
C SER A 68 -19.47 27.13 -28.50
N TYR A 69 -18.27 26.63 -28.22
CA TYR A 69 -18.01 25.19 -28.19
C TYR A 69 -18.63 24.55 -26.93
N PRO A 70 -19.25 23.37 -27.02
CA PRO A 70 -19.90 22.74 -25.88
C PRO A 70 -18.88 22.31 -24.82
N ASN A 71 -19.14 22.71 -23.57
CA ASN A 71 -18.33 22.30 -22.43
C ASN A 71 -18.69 20.86 -22.02
N LEU A 72 -17.79 19.92 -22.34
CA LEU A 72 -17.92 18.49 -22.05
C LEU A 72 -17.27 18.16 -20.70
N PRO A 73 -17.75 17.10 -20.02
CA PRO A 73 -17.07 16.58 -18.84
C PRO A 73 -15.65 16.11 -19.19
N MET A 74 -14.68 16.48 -18.35
CA MET A 74 -13.26 16.20 -18.56
C MET A 74 -12.88 14.86 -17.93
N TYR A 75 -13.12 13.77 -18.66
CA TYR A 75 -12.66 12.44 -18.29
C TYR A 75 -11.69 11.92 -19.35
N ASN A 76 -10.61 11.26 -18.91
CA ASN A 76 -9.69 10.61 -19.84
C ASN A 76 -10.40 9.42 -20.52
N GLN A 77 -10.15 9.26 -21.82
CA GLN A 77 -10.73 8.20 -22.66
C GLN A 77 -10.32 6.79 -22.21
N GLN A 78 -9.24 6.64 -21.45
CA GLN A 78 -8.83 5.40 -20.79
C GLN A 78 -9.93 4.81 -19.88
N TRP A 79 -10.80 5.65 -19.32
CA TRP A 79 -11.93 5.20 -18.48
C TRP A 79 -13.13 4.69 -19.29
N ARG A 80 -13.14 4.89 -20.61
CA ARG A 80 -14.17 4.31 -21.49
C ARG A 80 -14.02 2.80 -21.53
N ASP A 81 -15.10 2.08 -21.84
CA ASP A 81 -15.08 0.61 -21.94
C ASP A 81 -13.96 0.16 -22.90
N GLY A 82 -13.05 -0.69 -22.43
CA GLY A 82 -11.95 -1.21 -23.24
C GLY A 82 -12.31 -2.50 -23.98
N ASN A 83 -13.54 -3.00 -23.83
CA ASN A 83 -13.95 -4.27 -24.42
C ASN A 83 -13.98 -4.18 -25.95
N ALA A 84 -13.47 -5.23 -26.61
CA ALA A 84 -13.53 -5.38 -28.07
C ALA A 84 -14.96 -5.33 -28.64
N SER A 85 -15.97 -5.63 -27.81
CA SER A 85 -17.40 -5.59 -28.15
C SER A 85 -18.06 -4.23 -27.98
N ALA A 86 -17.35 -3.21 -27.48
CA ALA A 86 -17.93 -1.89 -27.21
C ALA A 86 -18.33 -1.11 -28.48
N GLY A 87 -17.95 -1.60 -29.66
CA GLY A 87 -18.48 -1.13 -30.93
C GLY A 87 -17.96 0.23 -31.39
N TYR A 88 -16.86 0.72 -30.81
CA TYR A 88 -16.24 1.97 -31.25
C TYR A 88 -15.83 1.90 -32.72
N TRP A 89 -16.09 3.00 -33.45
CA TRP A 89 -15.60 3.16 -34.81
C TRP A 89 -14.06 3.17 -34.85
N ASP A 90 -13.44 3.99 -33.99
CA ASP A 90 -12.02 3.91 -33.69
C ASP A 90 -11.82 3.10 -32.41
N ARG A 91 -11.33 1.87 -32.57
CA ARG A 91 -11.06 0.98 -31.43
C ARG A 91 -9.81 1.35 -30.63
N GLN A 92 -8.84 2.04 -31.24
CA GLN A 92 -7.62 2.43 -30.53
C GLN A 92 -7.90 3.58 -29.60
N ASP A 93 -8.60 4.60 -30.11
CA ASP A 93 -8.94 5.81 -29.35
C ASP A 93 -10.21 5.65 -28.50
N ARG A 94 -10.97 4.55 -28.68
CA ARG A 94 -12.28 4.31 -28.05
C ARG A 94 -13.29 5.43 -28.37
N ARG A 95 -13.35 5.80 -29.67
CA ARG A 95 -14.10 6.95 -30.20
C ARG A 95 -15.09 6.54 -31.29
N ASN A 96 -16.24 7.21 -31.34
CA ASN A 96 -17.23 7.07 -32.42
C ASN A 96 -17.16 8.25 -33.41
N PHE A 97 -17.51 8.00 -34.67
CA PHE A 97 -17.54 9.05 -35.67
C PHE A 97 -18.64 10.08 -35.37
N GLY A 98 -18.30 11.37 -35.43
CA GLY A 98 -19.24 12.46 -35.16
C GLY A 98 -19.53 12.73 -33.67
N GLU A 99 -18.83 12.07 -32.74
CA GLU A 99 -18.89 12.46 -31.34
C GLU A 99 -18.18 13.81 -31.11
N THR A 100 -18.72 14.60 -30.17
CA THR A 100 -18.10 15.86 -29.80
C THR A 100 -16.88 15.63 -28.93
N VAL A 101 -15.78 16.29 -29.28
CA VAL A 101 -14.47 16.09 -28.66
C VAL A 101 -14.27 17.12 -27.53
N PRO A 102 -13.75 16.75 -26.35
CA PRO A 102 -13.40 17.72 -25.32
C PRO A 102 -12.37 18.73 -25.85
N GLU A 103 -12.39 19.98 -25.36
CA GLU A 103 -11.41 20.99 -25.79
C GLU A 103 -9.97 20.58 -25.45
N GLU A 104 -9.76 20.01 -24.25
CA GLU A 104 -8.47 19.48 -23.82
C GLU A 104 -8.24 18.01 -24.26
N ASP A 105 -8.60 17.65 -25.49
CA ASP A 105 -8.46 16.28 -26.00
C ASP A 105 -7.01 15.78 -25.94
N GLU A 106 -6.02 16.66 -26.13
CA GLU A 106 -4.59 16.30 -26.08
C GLU A 106 -4.16 15.73 -24.72
N VAL A 107 -4.84 16.10 -23.64
CA VAL A 107 -4.56 15.64 -22.27
C VAL A 107 -5.49 14.49 -21.86
N LEU A 108 -6.70 14.45 -22.44
CA LEU A 108 -7.74 13.47 -22.12
C LEU A 108 -7.76 12.26 -23.06
N ASN A 109 -6.95 12.24 -24.12
CA ASN A 109 -6.82 11.12 -25.04
C ASN A 109 -6.16 9.90 -24.34
N ILE A 110 -6.39 8.70 -24.90
CA ILE A 110 -5.73 7.46 -24.50
C ILE A 110 -4.20 7.48 -24.72
N PHE A 111 -3.71 8.30 -25.64
CA PHE A 111 -2.27 8.48 -25.90
C PHE A 111 -1.60 9.45 -24.93
N SER A 112 -2.39 10.13 -24.08
CA SER A 112 -1.90 10.99 -23.02
C SER A 112 -1.35 10.15 -21.85
N PRO A 113 -0.62 10.76 -20.89
CA PRO A 113 -0.14 10.04 -19.72
C PRO A 113 -1.27 9.30 -18.99
N ASP A 114 -1.02 8.04 -18.67
CA ASP A 114 -1.99 7.12 -18.05
C ASP A 114 -2.54 7.67 -16.73
N VAL A 115 -3.86 7.63 -16.58
CA VAL A 115 -4.56 8.03 -15.35
C VAL A 115 -4.83 6.81 -14.49
N TRP A 116 -4.57 6.96 -13.19
CA TRP A 116 -4.73 5.87 -12.22
C TRP A 116 -5.87 6.13 -11.24
N ALA A 117 -6.51 5.06 -10.77
CA ALA A 117 -7.70 5.14 -9.92
C ALA A 117 -7.43 5.67 -8.50
N PHE A 118 -6.18 5.54 -8.01
CA PHE A 118 -5.79 6.03 -6.69
C PHE A 118 -5.14 7.42 -6.78
N PRO A 119 -5.34 8.29 -5.78
CA PRO A 119 -4.76 9.62 -5.78
C PRO A 119 -3.23 9.56 -5.78
N ALA A 120 -2.60 10.41 -6.60
CA ALA A 120 -1.14 10.46 -6.74
C ALA A 120 -0.42 10.70 -5.41
N SER A 121 -1.02 11.48 -4.51
CA SER A 121 -0.48 11.76 -3.18
C SER A 121 -0.26 10.48 -2.35
N LEU A 122 -1.13 9.48 -2.50
CA LEU A 122 -1.01 8.20 -1.82
C LEU A 122 0.14 7.36 -2.41
N GLY A 123 0.32 7.39 -3.73
CA GLY A 123 1.43 6.74 -4.41
C GLY A 123 2.79 7.27 -3.94
N VAL A 124 2.93 8.60 -3.92
CA VAL A 124 4.15 9.27 -3.45
C VAL A 124 4.43 8.96 -1.97
N LYS A 125 3.41 9.03 -1.11
CA LYS A 125 3.55 8.69 0.33
C LYS A 125 4.08 7.27 0.52
N ARG A 126 3.54 6.30 -0.21
CA ARG A 126 3.96 4.89 -0.12
C ARG A 126 5.38 4.67 -0.64
N LEU A 127 5.73 5.30 -1.77
CA LEU A 127 7.08 5.24 -2.34
C LEU A 127 8.11 5.80 -1.37
N LEU A 128 7.85 6.99 -0.81
CA LEU A 128 8.76 7.62 0.15
C LEU A 128 8.87 6.82 1.44
N ALA A 129 7.76 6.28 1.95
CA ALA A 129 7.78 5.43 3.13
C ALA A 129 8.62 4.17 2.91
N ALA A 130 8.49 3.52 1.75
CA ALA A 130 9.29 2.35 1.40
C ALA A 130 10.78 2.68 1.26
N ALA A 131 11.12 3.77 0.57
CA ALA A 131 12.49 4.23 0.42
C ALA A 131 13.13 4.59 1.78
N ALA A 132 12.39 5.31 2.63
CA ALA A 132 12.83 5.67 3.97
C ALA A 132 13.05 4.43 4.86
N ALA A 133 12.15 3.44 4.79
CA ALA A 133 12.30 2.19 5.52
C ALA A 133 13.56 1.42 5.06
N PHE A 134 13.80 1.33 3.76
CA PHE A 134 14.97 0.64 3.21
C PHE A 134 16.29 1.34 3.60
N ILE A 135 16.36 2.66 3.45
CA ILE A 135 17.54 3.45 3.83
C ILE A 135 17.76 3.40 5.34
N GLY A 136 16.69 3.58 6.13
CA GLY A 136 16.74 3.52 7.59
C GLY A 136 17.20 2.16 8.10
N PHE A 137 16.74 1.08 7.48
CA PHE A 137 17.19 -0.27 7.80
C PHE A 137 18.67 -0.48 7.44
N GLY A 138 19.10 -0.06 6.25
CA GLY A 138 20.52 -0.12 5.86
C GLY A 138 21.43 0.68 6.80
N TYR A 139 21.00 1.86 7.23
CA TYR A 139 21.72 2.66 8.21
C TYR A 139 21.82 1.97 9.57
N LEU A 140 20.72 1.37 10.06
CA LEU A 140 20.72 0.61 11.31
C LEU A 140 21.68 -0.59 11.23
N LEU A 141 21.69 -1.29 10.09
CA LEU A 141 22.63 -2.39 9.89
C LEU A 141 24.08 -1.93 10.04
N VAL A 142 24.48 -0.82 9.41
CA VAL A 142 25.84 -0.28 9.54
C VAL A 142 26.22 0.03 10.99
N GLN A 143 25.30 0.58 11.78
CA GLN A 143 25.56 0.90 13.19
C GLN A 143 25.62 -0.32 14.12
N THR A 144 24.95 -1.40 13.72
CA THR A 144 24.87 -2.65 14.51
C THR A 144 25.87 -3.71 14.05
N GLN A 145 26.61 -3.47 12.96
CA GLN A 145 27.63 -4.41 12.50
C GLN A 145 28.74 -4.51 13.53
N PRO A 146 29.12 -5.74 13.96
CA PRO A 146 30.31 -5.93 14.78
C PRO A 146 31.57 -5.61 13.96
N GLU A 147 32.63 -5.23 14.66
CA GLU A 147 33.94 -5.06 14.02
C GLU A 147 34.40 -6.38 13.42
N PRO A 148 34.95 -6.39 12.18
CA PRO A 148 35.49 -7.61 11.59
C PRO A 148 36.57 -8.21 12.50
N HIS A 149 36.51 -9.52 12.72
CA HIS A 149 37.47 -10.28 13.54
C HIS A 149 38.88 -10.39 12.93
N PHE A 150 39.16 -9.66 11.84
CA PHE A 150 40.43 -9.67 11.15
C PHE A 150 40.88 -8.24 10.91
N THR A 151 42.18 -8.00 11.08
CA THR A 151 42.79 -6.74 10.67
C THR A 151 42.71 -6.60 9.14
N ARG A 152 42.63 -5.35 8.67
CA ARG A 152 42.65 -5.08 7.23
C ARG A 152 43.98 -5.55 6.64
N ARG A 153 43.96 -5.95 5.37
CA ARG A 153 45.16 -6.37 4.66
C ARG A 153 46.12 -5.20 4.50
N ASN A 154 47.30 -5.33 5.11
CA ASN A 154 48.41 -4.39 4.94
C ASN A 154 49.28 -4.78 3.76
N TYR A 155 49.83 -3.79 3.09
CA TYR A 155 50.65 -3.94 1.89
C TYR A 155 51.98 -3.19 2.08
N PRO A 156 53.11 -3.74 1.60
CA PRO A 156 54.41 -3.08 1.67
C PRO A 156 54.44 -1.82 0.79
N HIS A 157 55.51 -1.00 0.87
CA HIS A 157 55.67 0.22 0.07
C HIS A 157 54.48 1.20 0.20
N ASP A 158 54.15 1.57 1.44
CA ASP A 158 53.07 2.49 1.79
C ASP A 158 51.70 2.16 1.16
N GLY A 159 51.42 0.87 0.97
CA GLY A 159 50.17 0.45 0.37
C GLY A 159 50.16 0.36 -1.15
N LEU A 160 51.33 0.13 -1.77
CA LEU A 160 51.52 -0.03 -3.22
C LEU A 160 51.21 1.24 -4.04
N LEU A 161 51.42 2.43 -3.48
CA LEU A 161 51.06 3.70 -4.13
C LEU A 161 51.71 3.86 -5.51
N GLU A 162 53.02 3.62 -5.60
CA GLU A 162 53.78 3.70 -6.86
C GLU A 162 53.26 2.70 -7.90
N ALA A 163 52.95 1.46 -7.47
CA ALA A 163 52.42 0.42 -8.35
C ALA A 163 50.98 0.69 -8.81
N LEU A 164 50.22 1.50 -8.05
CA LEU A 164 48.86 1.94 -8.38
C LEU A 164 48.83 3.22 -9.22
N GLY A 165 50.00 3.76 -9.59
CA GLY A 165 50.12 4.97 -10.42
C GLY A 165 49.88 6.27 -9.65
N VAL A 166 50.05 6.24 -8.32
CA VAL A 166 50.07 7.46 -7.51
C VAL A 166 51.49 8.00 -7.50
N ASP A 167 51.65 9.23 -7.98
CA ASP A 167 52.93 9.90 -8.01
C ASP A 167 53.34 10.37 -6.60
N ALA A 168 54.64 10.35 -6.31
CA ALA A 168 55.20 10.70 -4.99
C ALA A 168 54.92 12.16 -4.55
N SER A 169 54.41 13.01 -5.45
CA SER A 169 54.02 14.40 -5.17
C SER A 169 52.62 14.55 -4.57
N ASP A 170 51.78 13.52 -4.63
CA ASP A 170 50.41 13.56 -4.09
C ASP A 170 50.41 13.22 -2.59
N GLU A 171 51.01 14.10 -1.80
CA GLU A 171 51.16 14.00 -0.34
C GLU A 171 49.80 13.82 0.38
N VAL A 172 48.72 14.36 -0.19
CA VAL A 172 47.35 14.24 0.32
C VAL A 172 46.87 12.79 0.40
N MET A 173 47.29 11.95 -0.54
CA MET A 173 46.89 10.53 -0.58
C MET A 173 47.73 9.67 0.38
N VAL A 174 49.00 10.06 0.60
CA VAL A 174 49.92 9.46 1.57
C VAL A 174 49.44 9.74 3.01
N GLU A 175 49.15 11.01 3.32
CA GLU A 175 48.76 11.45 4.66
C GLU A 175 47.42 10.87 5.13
N LYS A 176 46.41 10.87 4.25
CA LYS A 176 45.04 10.43 4.58
C LYS A 176 44.96 8.94 4.93
N ARG A 177 45.98 8.15 4.57
CA ARG A 177 46.07 6.72 4.86
C ARG A 177 46.89 6.42 6.12
N GLY A 178 47.93 7.20 6.42
CA GLY A 178 48.70 7.09 7.67
C GLY A 178 47.88 7.32 8.94
N ALA A 179 46.78 8.09 8.86
CA ALA A 179 45.86 8.33 9.98
C ALA A 179 44.83 7.20 10.24
N ARG A 180 44.80 6.15 9.41
CA ARG A 180 43.83 5.04 9.51
C ARG A 180 44.46 3.70 9.90
N ALA A 181 45.75 3.69 10.26
CA ALA A 181 46.48 2.52 10.75
C ALA A 181 46.35 2.37 12.27
#